data_AF-A0AB37ZWT5-F1
#
_entry.id   AF-A0AB37ZWT5-F1
#
_cell.length_a   1.000
_cell.length_b   1.000
_cell.length_c   1.000
_cell.angle_alpha   90.00
_cell.angle_beta   90.00
_cell.angle_gamma   90.00
#
_symmetry.space_group_name_H-M   'P 1'
#
loop_
_entity.id
_entity.type
_entity.pdbx_description
1 polymer ?
#
loop_
_entity_poly.entity_id
_entity_poly.type
_entity_poly.pdbx_seq_one_letter_code
_entity_poly.pdbx_strand_id
1 'polypeptide(L)'
;MAFEKNVSLKGSGKTFRLNEQVKRYTLRDNGFEETKNGNFQMVRDLDNSVLNKQGIKVKIVVAADLKTLKVSTTTSNGLQTVDVYGKATMAAAKEQLEYILDSLVENGVLAEVSE
;
A
#
# COMPACT_ATOMS: atom_id res chain seq x y z
N MET A 1 6.68 11.53 -1.82
CA MET A 1 6.05 10.85 -0.67
C MET A 1 7.15 10.51 0.33
N ALA A 2 7.05 11.10 1.51
CA ALA A 2 7.96 10.88 2.62
C ALA A 2 7.58 9.60 3.37
N PHE A 3 8.50 9.09 4.19
CA PHE A 3 8.21 8.05 5.15
C PHE A 3 7.47 8.66 6.34
N GLU A 4 6.36 8.05 6.72
CA GLU A 4 5.51 8.52 7.81
C GLU A 4 5.21 7.38 8.77
N LYS A 5 4.90 7.71 10.03
CA LYS A 5 4.48 6.71 11.02
C LYS A 5 3.04 6.26 10.77
N ASN A 6 2.19 7.21 10.43
CA ASN A 6 0.79 7.01 10.09
C ASN A 6 0.61 7.45 8.64
N VAL A 7 -0.04 6.62 7.84
CA VAL A 7 -0.34 6.90 6.44
C VAL A 7 -1.84 6.85 6.23
N SER A 8 -2.36 7.83 5.52
CA SER A 8 -3.74 7.83 5.04
C SER A 8 -3.72 8.13 3.55
N LEU A 9 -4.55 7.41 2.81
CA LEU A 9 -4.78 7.69 1.41
C LEU A 9 -5.93 8.69 1.32
N LYS A 10 -5.76 9.74 0.52
CA LYS A 10 -6.78 10.78 0.37
C LYS A 10 -8.11 10.12 -0.01
N GLY A 11 -9.15 10.38 0.79
CA GLY A 11 -10.49 9.85 0.55
C GLY A 11 -10.76 8.43 1.08
N SER A 12 -9.77 7.75 1.68
CA SER A 12 -9.99 6.42 2.28
C SER A 12 -10.80 6.48 3.58
N GLY A 13 -10.68 7.58 4.34
CA GLY A 13 -11.23 7.68 5.70
C GLY A 13 -10.52 6.78 6.72
N LYS A 14 -9.55 5.97 6.29
CA LYS A 14 -8.76 5.05 7.12
C LYS A 14 -7.33 5.57 7.27
N THR A 15 -6.76 5.39 8.45
CA THR A 15 -5.36 5.68 8.75
C THR A 15 -4.67 4.39 9.20
N PHE A 16 -3.52 4.10 8.62
CA PHE A 16 -2.76 2.89 8.90
C PHE A 16 -1.38 3.23 9.44
N ARG A 17 -0.83 2.33 10.25
CA ARG A 17 0.57 2.34 10.69
C ARG A 17 1.15 0.94 10.56
N LEU A 18 2.47 0.84 10.67
CA LEU A 18 3.10 -0.46 10.87
C LEU A 18 2.68 -1.05 12.22
N ASN A 19 2.41 -2.35 12.24
CA ASN A 19 2.18 -3.08 13.48
C ASN A 19 3.45 -3.00 14.35
N GLU A 20 3.31 -2.72 15.64
CA GLU A 20 4.45 -2.58 16.57
C GLU A 20 5.28 -3.86 16.71
N GLN A 21 4.67 -5.00 16.44
CA GLN A 21 5.30 -6.32 16.52
C GLN A 21 5.75 -6.83 15.15
N VAL A 22 5.65 -6.01 14.09
CA VAL A 22 6.05 -6.41 12.74
C VAL A 22 7.53 -6.80 12.71
N LYS A 23 7.82 -7.91 12.05
CA LYS A 23 9.19 -8.40 11.87
C LYS A 23 9.50 -8.54 10.39
N ARG A 24 10.80 -8.59 10.07
CA ARG A 24 11.28 -8.72 8.69
C ARG A 24 10.71 -9.95 7.98
N TYR A 25 10.58 -11.07 8.68
CA TYR A 25 10.00 -12.29 8.11
C TYR A 25 8.51 -12.10 7.82
N THR A 26 7.75 -11.43 8.70
CA THR A 26 6.33 -11.09 8.47
C THR A 26 6.14 -10.33 7.16
N LEU A 27 7.02 -9.37 6.85
CA LEU A 27 6.97 -8.64 5.57
C LEU A 27 7.22 -9.56 4.38
N ARG A 28 8.23 -10.43 4.46
CA ARG A 28 8.55 -11.38 3.38
C ARG A 28 7.44 -12.40 3.15
N ASP A 29 6.85 -12.92 4.22
CA ASP A 29 5.73 -13.87 4.17
C ASP A 29 4.49 -13.24 3.51
N ASN A 30 4.34 -11.92 3.63
CA ASN A 30 3.28 -11.13 3.00
C ASN A 30 3.69 -10.51 1.64
N GLY A 31 4.76 -11.04 1.03
CA GLY A 31 5.13 -10.71 -0.34
C GLY A 31 5.82 -9.36 -0.54
N PHE A 32 6.45 -8.82 0.52
CA PHE A 32 7.41 -7.73 0.39
C PHE A 32 8.81 -8.27 0.05
N GLU A 33 9.51 -7.54 -0.80
CA GLU A 33 10.90 -7.80 -1.17
C GLU A 33 11.84 -6.81 -0.49
N GLU A 34 12.95 -7.31 0.06
CA GLU A 34 13.99 -6.45 0.62
C GLU A 34 14.81 -5.84 -0.52
N THR A 35 14.88 -4.52 -0.54
CA THR A 35 15.69 -3.74 -1.47
C THR A 35 17.15 -3.71 -1.05
N LYS A 36 18.06 -3.34 -1.96
CA LYS A 36 19.50 -3.18 -1.66
C LYS A 36 19.79 -2.24 -0.50
N ASN A 37 18.90 -1.28 -0.25
CA ASN A 37 19.04 -0.28 0.82
C ASN A 37 18.40 -0.75 2.15
N GLY A 38 17.98 -2.01 2.25
CA GLY A 38 17.39 -2.60 3.45
C GLY A 38 15.91 -2.27 3.68
N ASN A 39 15.31 -1.40 2.87
CA ASN A 39 13.86 -1.17 2.89
C ASN A 39 13.12 -2.37 2.31
N PHE A 40 11.88 -2.59 2.74
CA PHE A 40 11.00 -3.60 2.19
C PHE A 40 9.99 -2.94 1.26
N GLN A 41 9.77 -3.50 0.07
CA GLN A 41 8.81 -2.97 -0.89
C GLN A 41 7.82 -4.03 -1.34
N MET A 42 6.56 -3.64 -1.51
CA MET A 42 5.55 -4.41 -2.20
C MET A 42 4.95 -3.54 -3.30
N VAL A 43 4.81 -4.14 -4.50
CA VAL A 43 4.10 -3.53 -5.62
C VAL A 43 3.04 -4.52 -6.10
N ARG A 44 1.80 -4.06 -6.25
CA ARG A 44 0.67 -4.85 -6.75
C ARG A 44 -0.17 -4.03 -7.73
N ASP A 45 -0.69 -4.68 -8.74
CA ASP A 45 -1.68 -4.09 -9.65
C ASP A 45 -3.06 -4.07 -8.95
N LEU A 46 -3.84 -3.01 -9.18
CA LEU A 46 -5.18 -2.78 -8.60
C LEU A 46 -6.30 -2.84 -9.66
N ASP A 47 -5.98 -2.80 -10.95
CA ASP A 47 -6.98 -2.94 -12.01
C ASP A 47 -6.33 -3.60 -13.23
N ASN A 48 -6.74 -4.84 -13.50
CA ASN A 48 -6.32 -5.62 -14.67
C ASN A 48 -7.40 -5.67 -15.75
N SER A 49 -8.42 -4.79 -15.68
CA SER A 49 -9.41 -4.66 -16.74
C SER A 49 -8.71 -4.42 -18.08
N VAL A 50 -8.89 -5.35 -19.01
CA VAL A 50 -8.35 -5.28 -20.38
C VAL A 50 -8.84 -4.02 -21.12
N LEU A 51 -9.94 -3.41 -20.63
CA LEU A 51 -10.52 -2.16 -21.14
C LEU A 51 -9.77 -0.92 -20.62
N ASN A 52 -9.20 -0.96 -19.42
CA ASN A 52 -8.44 0.14 -18.82
C ASN A 52 -6.96 0.00 -19.15
N LYS A 53 -6.54 0.57 -20.29
CA LYS A 53 -5.13 0.61 -20.73
C LYS A 53 -4.15 1.31 -19.76
N GLN A 54 -4.64 1.94 -18.68
CA GLN A 54 -3.85 2.78 -17.78
C GLN A 54 -3.37 2.09 -16.49
N GLY A 55 -3.76 0.83 -16.23
CA GLY A 55 -3.33 -0.06 -15.13
C GLY A 55 -2.83 0.63 -13.85
N ILE A 56 -3.60 0.55 -12.77
CA ILE A 56 -3.21 1.23 -11.52
C ILE A 56 -2.38 0.27 -10.68
N LYS A 57 -1.34 0.79 -10.01
CA LYS A 57 -0.52 0.04 -9.06
C LYS A 57 -0.57 0.66 -7.69
N VAL A 58 -0.56 -0.17 -6.66
CA VAL A 58 -0.16 0.23 -5.31
C VAL A 58 1.30 -0.12 -5.07
N LYS A 59 2.02 0.81 -4.46
CA LYS A 59 3.37 0.62 -3.94
C LYS A 59 3.38 0.94 -2.45
N ILE A 60 3.80 -0.02 -1.66
CA ILE A 60 4.02 0.12 -0.21
C ILE A 60 5.51 -0.07 0.04
N VAL A 61 6.13 0.86 0.76
CA VAL A 61 7.54 0.76 1.15
C VAL A 61 7.65 0.95 2.65
N VAL A 62 8.28 -0.02 3.32
CA VAL A 62 8.58 -0.01 4.74
C VAL A 62 10.07 0.29 4.92
N ALA A 63 10.40 1.23 5.80
CA ALA A 63 11.77 1.60 6.09
C ALA A 63 12.54 0.43 6.74
N ALA A 64 13.86 0.39 6.54
CA ALA A 64 14.73 -0.65 7.08
C ALA A 64 14.69 -0.80 8.62
N ASP A 65 14.29 0.27 9.32
CA ASP A 65 14.13 0.31 10.77
C ASP A 65 12.76 -0.21 11.27
N LEU A 66 11.86 -0.56 10.34
CA LEU A 66 10.48 -1.02 10.59
C LEU A 66 9.61 -0.01 11.36
N LYS A 67 9.95 1.29 11.33
CA LYS A 67 9.20 2.32 12.08
C LYS A 67 8.26 3.16 11.23
N THR A 68 8.57 3.27 9.95
CA THR A 68 7.85 4.16 9.03
C THR A 68 7.57 3.46 7.72
N LEU A 69 6.49 3.88 7.08
CA LEU A 69 6.08 3.40 5.79
C LEU A 69 5.64 4.54 4.88
N LYS A 70 5.52 4.23 3.61
CA LYS A 70 4.85 5.08 2.62
C LYS A 70 4.00 4.22 1.72
N VAL A 71 2.80 4.69 1.43
CA VAL A 71 1.83 4.02 0.56
C VAL A 71 1.49 4.96 -0.57
N SER A 72 1.42 4.43 -1.78
CA SER A 72 1.11 5.23 -2.96
C SER A 72 0.41 4.43 -4.04
N THR A 73 -0.61 5.03 -4.64
CA THR A 73 -1.26 4.54 -5.85
C THR A 73 -0.75 5.33 -7.05
N THR A 74 -0.31 4.64 -8.10
CA THR A 74 0.27 5.26 -9.30
C THR A 74 -0.21 4.59 -10.59
N THR A 75 0.01 5.23 -11.72
CA THR A 75 -0.16 4.65 -13.07
C THR A 75 0.78 3.47 -13.30
N SER A 76 0.54 2.64 -14.33
CA SER A 76 1.32 1.42 -14.62
C SER A 76 2.84 1.64 -14.69
N ASN A 77 3.25 2.80 -15.19
CA ASN A 77 4.65 3.21 -15.32
C ASN A 77 5.27 3.72 -14.00
N GLY A 78 4.47 3.83 -12.94
CA GLY A 78 4.88 4.25 -11.60
C GLY A 78 5.16 5.75 -11.44
N LEU A 79 4.90 6.58 -12.46
CA LEU A 79 5.31 7.98 -12.48
C LEU A 79 4.28 8.94 -11.90
N GLN A 80 3.00 8.75 -12.21
CA GLN A 80 1.94 9.66 -11.81
C GLN A 80 1.13 9.08 -10.66
N THR A 81 0.93 9.86 -9.60
CA THR A 81 0.03 9.50 -8.50
C THR A 81 -1.42 9.51 -8.97
N VAL A 82 -2.19 8.50 -8.56
CA VAL A 82 -3.60 8.33 -8.90
C VAL A 82 -4.42 8.35 -7.62
N ASP A 83 -5.43 9.21 -7.56
CA ASP A 83 -6.43 9.20 -6.48
C ASP A 83 -7.50 8.14 -6.81
N VAL A 84 -7.42 6.99 -6.13
CA VAL A 84 -8.32 5.85 -6.34
C VAL A 84 -9.67 6.00 -5.61
N TYR A 85 -9.80 6.96 -4.70
CA TYR A 85 -11.05 7.24 -3.98
C TYR A 85 -11.86 8.36 -4.64
N GLY A 86 -11.24 9.16 -5.50
CA GLY A 86 -11.84 10.38 -6.05
C GLY A 86 -12.89 10.19 -7.15
N LYS A 87 -13.07 9.00 -7.74
CA LYS A 87 -14.02 8.78 -8.86
C LYS A 87 -14.70 7.41 -8.82
N ALA A 88 -15.97 7.35 -9.19
CA ALA A 88 -16.75 6.11 -9.27
C ALA A 88 -16.17 5.08 -10.26
N THR A 89 -15.51 5.54 -11.32
CA THR A 89 -14.83 4.67 -12.30
C THR A 89 -13.67 3.87 -11.71
N MET A 90 -13.22 4.22 -10.48
CA MET A 90 -12.13 3.55 -9.78
C MET A 90 -12.62 2.50 -8.76
N ALA A 91 -13.92 2.15 -8.78
CA ALA A 91 -14.51 1.24 -7.78
C ALA A 91 -13.76 -0.10 -7.67
N ALA A 92 -13.39 -0.73 -8.79
CA ALA A 92 -12.63 -1.98 -8.78
C ALA A 92 -11.22 -1.81 -8.18
N ALA A 93 -10.51 -0.73 -8.55
CA ALA A 93 -9.19 -0.43 -8.00
C ALA A 93 -9.23 -0.11 -6.51
N LYS A 94 -10.29 0.58 -6.06
CA LYS A 94 -10.56 0.84 -4.66
C LYS A 94 -10.77 -0.47 -3.89
N GLU A 95 -11.64 -1.35 -4.39
CA GLU A 95 -11.94 -2.64 -3.75
C GLU A 95 -10.68 -3.52 -3.61
N GLN A 96 -9.87 -3.62 -4.67
CA GLN A 96 -8.61 -4.37 -4.62
C GLN A 96 -7.61 -3.76 -3.64
N LEU A 97 -7.54 -2.42 -3.56
CA LEU A 97 -6.66 -1.75 -2.62
C LEU A 97 -7.10 -2.00 -1.17
N GLU A 98 -8.41 -1.90 -0.90
CA GLU A 98 -8.96 -2.18 0.42
C GLU A 98 -8.69 -3.62 0.83
N TYR A 99 -8.91 -4.58 -0.07
CA TYR A 99 -8.58 -5.98 0.18
C TYR A 99 -7.08 -6.20 0.52
N ILE A 100 -6.17 -5.57 -0.22
CA ILE A 100 -4.73 -5.65 0.07
C ILE A 100 -4.43 -5.06 1.45
N LEU A 101 -4.97 -3.89 1.77
CA LEU A 101 -4.71 -3.22 3.04
C LEU A 101 -5.28 -4.01 4.23
N ASP A 102 -6.49 -4.52 4.11
CA ASP A 102 -7.15 -5.32 5.14
C ASP A 102 -6.39 -6.64 5.36
N SER A 103 -5.94 -7.31 4.29
CA SER A 103 -5.10 -8.51 4.40
C SER A 103 -3.77 -8.23 5.12
N LEU A 104 -3.15 -7.07 4.89
CA LEU A 104 -1.94 -6.69 5.63
C LEU A 104 -2.21 -6.39 7.11
N VAL A 105 -3.40 -5.91 7.46
CA VAL A 105 -3.81 -5.75 8.85
C VAL A 105 -4.01 -7.11 9.51
N GLU A 106 -4.76 -8.00 8.87
CA GLU A 106 -5.03 -9.37 9.36
C GLU A 106 -3.74 -10.16 9.61
N ASN A 107 -2.75 -10.03 8.72
CA ASN A 107 -1.48 -10.74 8.82
C ASN A 107 -0.45 -10.03 9.73
N GLY A 108 -0.85 -8.97 10.44
CA GLY A 108 0.01 -8.28 11.42
C GLY A 108 1.15 -7.46 10.80
N VAL A 109 1.02 -7.06 9.53
CA VAL A 109 1.94 -6.10 8.90
C VAL A 109 1.54 -4.67 9.24
N LEU A 110 0.26 -4.37 9.09
CA LEU A 110 -0.33 -3.06 9.39
C LEU A 110 -1.21 -3.13 10.64
N ALA A 111 -1.51 -1.97 11.19
CA ALA A 111 -2.58 -1.76 12.16
C ALA A 111 -3.37 -0.53 11.74
N GLU A 112 -4.69 -0.60 11.85
CA GLU A 112 -5.55 0.57 11.71
C GLU A 112 -5.44 1.45 12.96
N VAL A 113 -5.40 2.75 12.76
CA VAL A 113 -5.41 3.74 13.83
C VAL A 113 -6.85 4.21 13.98
N SER A 114 -7.59 3.60 14.90
CA SER A 114 -8.83 4.18 15.41
C SER A 114 -8.47 5.27 16.41
N GLU A 115 -8.95 6.50 16.15
CA GLU A 115 -8.96 7.57 17.16
C GLU A 115 -9.85 7.20 18.35
#